data_AF-A0A8T5TQ73-F1
#
_entry.id   AF-A0A8T5TQ73-F1
#
_cell.length_a   1.000
_cell.length_b   1.000
_cell.length_c   1.000
_cell.angle_alpha   90.00
_cell.angle_beta   90.00
_cell.angle_gamma   90.00
#
_symmetry.space_group_name_H-M   'P 1'
#
loop_
_entity.id
_entity.type
_entity.pdbx_description
1 polymer ?
#
loop_
_entity_poly.entity_id
_entity_poly.type
_entity_poly.pdbx_seq_one_letter_code
_entity_poly.pdbx_strand_id
1 'polypeptide(L)'
;MALGKVFIILGALLTLVGTYIFAINGVSGLVGSGIGFIFNFINLFTNAVVYASIISIEVWLFYLLLVVFAIFIISGGLQLIGIISRAIGFIFSLFPLGVGIMFVLLFYTEILEPLSSLFALFFTTGQIGNIFPILVDIGGGTGLGAFFLIGGGLFGVINTFLPRE
;
A
#
# COMPACT_ATOMS: atom_id res chain seq x y z
N MET A 1 -16.67 23.42 3.45
CA MET A 1 -15.58 22.83 2.65
C MET A 1 -16.24 22.08 1.51
N ALA A 2 -15.92 22.36 0.26
CA ALA A 2 -16.56 21.70 -0.87
C ALA A 2 -16.31 20.17 -0.88
N LEU A 3 -17.30 19.40 -1.32
CA LEU A 3 -17.31 17.94 -1.21
C LEU A 3 -16.07 17.29 -1.84
N GLY A 4 -15.60 17.79 -2.99
CA GLY A 4 -14.40 17.28 -3.64
C GLY A 4 -13.13 17.40 -2.78
N LYS A 5 -12.97 18.50 -2.04
CA LYS A 5 -11.82 18.70 -1.14
C LYS A 5 -11.82 17.70 0.03
N VAL A 6 -13.00 17.35 0.53
CA VAL A 6 -13.13 16.32 1.59
C VAL A 6 -12.74 14.95 1.04
N PHE A 7 -13.23 14.61 -0.16
CA PHE A 7 -12.97 13.31 -0.78
C PHE A 7 -11.50 13.10 -1.13
N ILE A 8 -10.77 14.13 -1.59
CA ILE A 8 -9.33 13.98 -1.84
C ILE A 8 -8.52 13.83 -0.56
N ILE A 9 -8.92 14.51 0.53
CA ILE A 9 -8.28 14.37 1.83
C ILE A 9 -8.51 12.96 2.37
N LEU A 10 -9.76 12.47 2.32
CA LEU A 10 -10.08 11.11 2.72
C LEU A 10 -9.37 10.07 1.84
N GLY A 11 -9.30 10.31 0.53
CA GLY A 11 -8.58 9.45 -0.42
C GLY A 11 -7.09 9.31 -0.08
N ALA A 12 -6.43 10.45 0.15
CA ALA A 12 -5.03 10.50 0.56
C ALA A 12 -4.81 9.84 1.92
N LEU A 13 -5.66 10.13 2.91
CA LEU A 13 -5.56 9.52 4.24
C LEU A 13 -5.75 8.01 4.17
N LEU A 14 -6.73 7.51 3.42
CA LEU A 14 -6.93 6.07 3.25
C LEU A 14 -5.81 5.41 2.47
N THR A 15 -5.24 6.08 1.46
CA THR A 15 -4.05 5.56 0.76
C THR A 15 -2.86 5.46 1.71
N LEU A 16 -2.59 6.50 2.50
CA LEU A 16 -1.47 6.52 3.46
C LEU A 16 -1.68 5.52 4.60
N VAL A 17 -2.89 5.45 5.16
CA VAL A 17 -3.27 4.49 6.20
C VAL A 17 -3.28 3.07 5.64
N GLY A 18 -3.76 2.88 4.42
CA GLY A 18 -3.69 1.62 3.69
C GLY A 18 -2.24 1.16 3.55
N THR A 19 -1.35 2.03 3.07
CA THR A 19 0.09 1.75 2.95
C THR A 19 0.74 1.43 4.30
N TYR A 20 0.29 2.10 5.37
CA TYR A 20 0.74 1.83 6.75
C TYR A 20 0.31 0.43 7.24
N ILE A 21 -0.94 0.07 6.95
CA ILE A 21 -1.58 -1.18 7.40
C ILE A 21 -1.15 -2.38 6.54
N PHE A 22 -0.78 -2.15 5.28
CA PHE A 22 -0.42 -3.18 4.32
C PHE A 22 0.96 -3.82 4.55
N ALA A 23 1.61 -3.58 5.69
CA ALA A 23 3.03 -3.81 5.89
C ALA A 23 3.55 -5.23 5.60
N ILE A 24 4.77 -5.23 5.04
CA ILE A 24 5.62 -6.34 4.66
C ILE A 24 5.96 -7.23 5.86
N ASN A 25 5.86 -8.52 5.65
CA ASN A 25 6.34 -9.54 6.57
C ASN A 25 7.87 -9.67 6.54
N GLY A 26 8.45 -9.95 7.71
CA GLY A 26 9.88 -10.01 8.04
C GLY A 26 10.09 -10.92 9.26
N VAL A 27 10.82 -12.05 9.17
CA VAL A 27 11.32 -12.77 10.37
C VAL A 27 12.35 -11.88 11.13
N SER A 28 12.65 -12.18 12.40
CA SER A 28 13.70 -11.52 13.20
C SER A 28 13.56 -10.02 13.57
N GLY A 29 12.34 -9.49 13.67
CA GLY A 29 12.09 -8.40 14.63
C GLY A 29 12.60 -7.00 14.25
N LEU A 30 12.82 -6.72 12.97
CA LEU A 30 12.97 -5.35 12.46
C LEU A 30 11.90 -5.12 11.40
N VAL A 31 10.83 -4.42 11.81
CA VAL A 31 9.64 -4.18 11.00
C VAL A 31 9.79 -2.86 10.23
N GLY A 32 9.69 -2.91 8.91
CA GLY A 32 9.57 -1.74 8.05
C GLY A 32 8.12 -1.45 7.68
N SER A 33 7.33 -0.82 8.55
CA SER A 33 5.93 -0.43 8.26
C SER A 33 5.76 1.10 8.31
N GLY A 34 5.08 1.67 7.31
CA GLY A 34 4.56 3.04 7.36
C GLY A 34 5.58 4.19 7.54
N ILE A 35 5.35 5.08 8.51
CA ILE A 35 6.32 6.13 8.88
C ILE A 35 7.63 5.50 9.39
N GLY A 36 7.56 4.35 10.05
CA GLY A 36 8.72 3.54 10.42
C GLY A 36 9.49 3.02 9.21
N PHE A 37 8.82 2.73 8.08
CA PHE A 37 9.48 2.43 6.82
C PHE A 37 10.27 3.65 6.32
N ILE A 38 9.74 4.87 6.41
CA ILE A 38 10.47 6.08 6.01
C ILE A 38 11.72 6.27 6.89
N PHE A 39 11.58 6.09 8.21
CA PHE A 39 12.70 6.24 9.14
C PHE A 39 13.73 5.11 9.05
N ASN A 40 13.31 3.90 8.67
CA ASN A 40 14.19 2.74 8.52
C ASN A 40 14.54 2.44 7.07
N PHE A 41 14.19 3.29 6.10
CA PHE A 41 14.32 2.99 4.67
C PHE A 41 15.75 2.60 4.30
N ILE A 42 16.73 3.38 4.76
CA ILE A 42 18.16 3.13 4.54
C ILE A 42 18.58 1.81 5.21
N ASN A 43 18.09 1.53 6.43
CA ASN A 43 18.39 0.28 7.13
C ASN A 43 17.81 -0.93 6.39
N LEU A 44 16.59 -0.84 5.88
CA LEU A 44 15.93 -1.88 5.10
C LEU A 44 16.68 -2.18 3.81
N PHE A 45 17.19 -1.15 3.11
CA PHE A 45 17.98 -1.33 1.90
C PHE A 45 19.37 -1.94 2.17
N THR A 46 20.03 -1.51 3.24
CA THR A 46 21.39 -1.96 3.58
C THR A 46 21.42 -3.38 4.17
N ASN A 47 20.37 -3.78 4.89
CA ASN A 47 20.23 -5.12 5.48
C ASN A 47 19.26 -6.03 4.69
N ALA A 48 18.97 -5.71 3.42
CA ALA A 48 18.02 -6.43 2.59
C ALA A 48 18.30 -7.94 2.48
N VAL A 49 19.58 -8.34 2.42
CA VAL A 49 19.99 -9.76 2.38
C VAL A 49 19.52 -10.49 3.64
N VAL A 50 19.72 -9.86 4.80
CA VAL A 50 19.30 -10.40 6.09
C VAL A 50 17.79 -10.56 6.08
N TYR A 51 17.04 -9.50 5.79
CA TYR A 51 15.56 -9.52 5.78
C TYR A 51 14.93 -10.47 4.75
N ALA A 52 15.52 -10.60 3.58
CA ALA A 52 15.03 -11.50 2.53
C ALA A 52 15.22 -12.98 2.92
N SER A 53 16.39 -13.35 3.46
CA SER A 53 16.67 -14.73 3.91
C SER A 53 15.72 -15.19 5.01
N ILE A 54 15.42 -14.25 5.88
CA ILE A 54 14.55 -14.31 7.02
C ILE A 54 13.11 -14.70 6.60
N ILE A 55 12.57 -14.09 5.55
CA ILE A 55 11.23 -14.40 5.01
C ILE A 55 11.25 -15.42 3.88
N SER A 56 12.39 -16.06 3.65
CA SER A 56 12.57 -17.06 2.60
C SER A 56 12.18 -16.56 1.20
N ILE A 57 12.51 -15.30 0.89
CA ILE A 57 12.37 -14.74 -0.46
C ILE A 57 13.72 -14.34 -1.04
N GLU A 58 13.77 -14.20 -2.36
CA GLU A 58 14.93 -13.68 -3.06
C GLU A 58 15.18 -12.20 -2.70
N VAL A 59 16.45 -11.81 -2.55
CA VAL A 59 16.85 -10.45 -2.15
C VAL A 59 16.33 -9.39 -3.13
N TRP A 60 16.30 -9.71 -4.43
CA TRP A 60 15.80 -8.79 -5.45
C TRP A 60 14.29 -8.54 -5.34
N LEU A 61 13.52 -9.53 -4.87
CA LEU A 61 12.08 -9.37 -4.59
C LEU A 61 11.87 -8.44 -3.40
N PHE A 62 12.71 -8.54 -2.36
CA PHE A 62 12.65 -7.63 -1.22
C PHE A 62 12.91 -6.17 -1.63
N TYR A 63 13.88 -5.92 -2.52
CA TYR A 63 14.11 -4.57 -3.06
C TYR A 63 12.92 -4.03 -3.85
N LEU A 64 12.31 -4.87 -4.70
CA LEU A 64 11.11 -4.50 -5.46
C LEU A 64 9.98 -4.10 -4.51
N LEU A 65 9.81 -4.86 -3.42
CA LEU A 65 8.83 -4.60 -2.39
C LEU A 65 9.03 -3.23 -1.71
N LEU A 66 10.27 -2.90 -1.31
CA LEU A 66 10.57 -1.59 -0.75
C LEU A 66 10.24 -0.45 -1.73
N VAL A 67 10.55 -0.63 -3.02
CA VAL A 67 10.21 0.36 -4.06
C VAL A 67 8.71 0.54 -4.19
N VAL A 68 7.93 -0.55 -4.23
CA VAL A 68 6.47 -0.49 -4.31
C VAL A 68 5.86 0.26 -3.10
N PHE A 69 6.36 0.00 -1.89
CA PHE A 69 5.93 0.72 -0.70
C PHE A 69 6.28 2.21 -0.76
N ALA A 70 7.47 2.56 -1.24
CA ALA A 70 7.84 3.96 -1.46
C ALA A 70 6.89 4.66 -2.45
N ILE A 71 6.51 3.98 -3.54
CA ILE A 71 5.57 4.53 -4.53
C ILE A 71 4.20 4.77 -3.89
N PHE A 72 3.70 3.89 -3.02
CA PHE A 72 2.41 4.12 -2.35
C PHE A 72 2.44 5.30 -1.38
N ILE A 73 3.52 5.46 -0.61
CA ILE A 73 3.68 6.62 0.28
C ILE A 73 3.71 7.91 -0.54
N ILE A 74 4.50 7.91 -1.61
CA ILE A 74 4.60 9.06 -2.53
C ILE A 74 3.23 9.33 -3.17
N SER A 75 2.51 8.31 -3.61
CA SER A 75 1.17 8.42 -4.17
C SER A 75 0.18 9.03 -3.19
N GLY A 76 0.13 8.56 -1.93
CA GLY A 76 -0.73 9.15 -0.90
C GLY A 76 -0.38 10.60 -0.59
N GLY A 77 0.92 10.95 -0.56
CA GLY A 77 1.37 12.34 -0.41
C GLY A 77 0.99 13.22 -1.59
N LEU A 78 1.18 12.74 -2.82
CA LEU A 78 0.85 13.48 -4.05
C LEU A 78 -0.66 13.59 -4.28
N GLN A 79 -1.48 12.66 -3.76
CA GLN A 79 -2.92 12.83 -3.72
C GLN A 79 -3.34 14.08 -2.93
N LEU A 80 -2.63 14.46 -1.85
CA LEU A 80 -2.92 15.71 -1.12
C LEU A 80 -2.68 16.97 -1.98
N ILE A 81 -1.68 16.95 -2.86
CA ILE A 81 -1.49 18.01 -3.87
C ILE A 81 -2.71 18.09 -4.81
N GLY A 82 -3.45 16.99 -4.91
CA GLY A 82 -4.76 16.90 -5.54
C GLY A 82 -5.77 17.95 -5.07
N ILE A 83 -5.62 18.53 -3.88
CA ILE A 83 -6.43 19.66 -3.39
C ILE A 83 -6.29 20.88 -4.32
N ILE A 84 -5.06 21.13 -4.80
CA ILE A 84 -4.70 22.25 -5.67
C ILE A 84 -4.91 21.85 -7.14
N SER A 85 -4.44 20.65 -7.56
CA SER A 85 -4.51 20.20 -8.95
C SER A 85 -5.31 18.91 -9.12
N ARG A 86 -6.44 18.97 -9.83
CA ARG A 86 -7.30 17.80 -10.11
C ARG A 86 -6.54 16.68 -10.83
N ALA A 87 -5.74 17.04 -11.83
CA ALA A 87 -5.00 16.07 -12.65
C ALA A 87 -4.00 15.26 -11.80
N ILE A 88 -3.28 15.93 -10.89
CA ILE A 88 -2.33 15.28 -9.99
C ILE A 88 -3.08 14.33 -9.05
N GLY A 89 -4.16 14.81 -8.43
CA GLY A 89 -5.00 13.96 -7.56
C GLY A 89 -5.50 12.71 -8.29
N PHE A 90 -6.00 12.85 -9.52
CA PHE A 90 -6.48 11.73 -10.33
C PHE A 90 -5.37 10.72 -10.65
N ILE A 91 -4.25 11.17 -11.24
CA ILE A 91 -3.15 10.29 -11.67
C ILE A 91 -2.60 9.48 -10.50
N PHE A 92 -2.34 10.14 -9.37
CA PHE A 92 -1.80 9.48 -8.19
C PHE A 92 -2.85 8.69 -7.40
N SER A 93 -4.13 8.73 -7.79
CA SER A 93 -5.18 7.85 -7.25
C SER A 93 -5.34 6.57 -8.05
N LEU A 94 -5.00 6.58 -9.35
CA LEU A 94 -5.08 5.39 -10.20
C LEU A 94 -4.11 4.30 -9.75
N PHE A 95 -2.93 4.66 -9.27
CA PHE A 95 -1.92 3.69 -8.83
C PHE A 95 -2.39 2.83 -7.63
N PRO A 96 -2.76 3.40 -6.46
CA PRO A 96 -3.25 2.60 -5.34
C PRO A 96 -4.59 1.93 -5.64
N LEU A 97 -5.44 2.53 -6.48
CA LEU A 97 -6.66 1.88 -6.95
C LEU A 97 -6.36 0.62 -7.75
N GLY A 98 -5.49 0.73 -8.75
CA GLY A 98 -5.12 -0.38 -9.63
C GLY A 98 -4.49 -1.52 -8.84
N VAL A 99 -3.53 -1.22 -7.97
CA VAL A 99 -2.89 -2.25 -7.16
C VAL A 99 -3.86 -2.84 -6.13
N GLY A 100 -4.71 -2.03 -5.49
CA GLY A 100 -5.77 -2.50 -4.60
C GLY A 100 -6.73 -3.48 -5.29
N ILE A 101 -7.19 -3.15 -6.51
CA ILE A 101 -8.05 -4.03 -7.32
C ILE A 101 -7.32 -5.32 -7.69
N MET A 102 -6.06 -5.23 -8.12
CA MET A 102 -5.26 -6.43 -8.41
C MET A 102 -5.15 -7.36 -7.21
N PHE A 103 -5.07 -6.83 -5.99
CA PHE A 103 -5.09 -7.66 -4.79
C PHE A 103 -6.40 -8.39 -4.58
N VAL A 104 -7.53 -7.70 -4.68
CA VAL A 104 -8.83 -8.37 -4.54
C VAL A 104 -9.00 -9.44 -5.63
N LEU A 105 -8.60 -9.15 -6.86
CA LEU A 105 -8.67 -10.13 -7.93
C LEU A 105 -7.79 -11.36 -7.66
N LEU A 106 -6.62 -11.19 -7.06
CA LEU A 106 -5.72 -12.31 -6.75
C LEU A 106 -6.31 -13.29 -5.73
N PHE A 107 -6.95 -12.79 -4.68
CA PHE A 107 -7.47 -13.64 -3.60
C PHE A 107 -8.83 -14.24 -3.92
N TYR A 108 -9.63 -13.57 -4.76
CA TYR A 108 -10.99 -13.98 -5.08
C TYR A 108 -11.16 -14.58 -6.49
N THR A 109 -10.12 -14.56 -7.32
CA THR A 109 -10.19 -15.13 -8.69
C THR A 109 -8.89 -15.85 -9.09
N GLU A 110 -9.02 -16.91 -9.88
CA GLU A 110 -7.89 -17.63 -10.50
C GLU A 110 -7.35 -16.94 -11.76
N ILE A 111 -7.96 -15.81 -12.17
CA ILE A 111 -7.63 -15.09 -13.43
C ILE A 111 -6.17 -14.65 -13.47
N LEU A 112 -5.57 -14.42 -12.30
CA LEU A 112 -4.20 -13.96 -12.15
C LEU A 112 -3.19 -15.09 -11.89
N GLU A 113 -3.55 -16.37 -11.98
CA GLU A 113 -2.73 -17.56 -11.60
C GLU A 113 -1.19 -17.46 -11.79
N PRO A 114 -0.64 -17.00 -12.93
CA PRO A 114 0.81 -16.85 -13.06
C PRO A 114 1.36 -15.65 -12.26
N LEU A 115 0.63 -14.53 -12.26
CA LEU A 115 0.95 -13.31 -11.51
C LEU A 115 0.66 -13.47 -10.02
N SER A 116 -0.26 -14.37 -9.64
CA SER A 116 -0.67 -14.58 -8.26
C SER A 116 0.48 -15.13 -7.43
N SER A 117 1.38 -15.92 -7.99
CA SER A 117 2.60 -16.37 -7.32
C SER A 117 3.54 -15.20 -6.97
N LEU A 118 3.73 -14.26 -7.90
CA LEU A 118 4.53 -13.06 -7.65
C LEU A 118 3.89 -12.22 -6.56
N PHE A 119 2.58 -11.98 -6.61
CA PHE A 119 1.85 -11.14 -5.67
C PHE A 119 1.55 -11.81 -4.31
N ALA A 120 1.42 -13.14 -4.25
CA ALA A 120 1.23 -13.91 -3.01
C ALA A 120 2.51 -13.92 -2.15
N LEU A 121 3.68 -13.83 -2.78
CA LEU A 121 4.96 -13.61 -2.09
C LEU A 121 5.01 -12.26 -1.37
N PHE A 122 4.20 -11.28 -1.76
CA PHE A 122 4.20 -9.99 -1.09
C PHE A 122 3.56 -10.07 0.31
N PHE A 123 2.71 -11.06 0.64
CA PHE A 123 1.84 -10.97 1.83
C PHE A 123 1.56 -12.27 2.64
N THR A 124 2.16 -13.42 2.30
CA THR A 124 1.87 -14.73 2.95
C THR A 124 2.58 -15.00 4.29
N THR A 125 3.56 -14.19 4.72
CA THR A 125 4.52 -14.56 5.79
C THR A 125 4.38 -13.88 7.17
N GLY A 126 3.24 -13.94 7.89
CA GLY A 126 3.16 -13.79 9.38
C GLY A 126 3.90 -12.64 10.14
N GLN A 127 3.11 -11.80 10.83
CA GLN A 127 3.58 -10.68 11.68
C GLN A 127 4.33 -11.13 12.96
N ILE A 128 5.46 -10.50 13.30
CA ILE A 128 6.06 -10.57 14.65
C ILE A 128 6.57 -9.20 15.10
N GLY A 129 5.97 -8.64 16.17
CA GLY A 129 6.48 -7.48 16.91
C GLY A 129 5.39 -6.48 17.31
N ASN A 130 5.07 -6.40 18.62
CA ASN A 130 3.98 -5.64 19.25
C ASN A 130 4.05 -4.09 19.14
N ILE A 131 4.59 -3.52 18.06
CA ILE A 131 4.70 -2.05 17.88
C ILE A 131 4.12 -1.63 16.50
N PHE A 132 3.11 -2.37 16.02
CA PHE A 132 2.18 -2.12 14.91
C PHE A 132 2.70 -2.27 13.47
N PRO A 133 2.19 -3.30 12.76
CA PRO A 133 1.09 -3.10 11.80
C PRO A 133 -0.11 -4.01 12.11
N ILE A 134 -1.33 -3.53 11.94
CA ILE A 134 -2.54 -4.35 12.17
C ILE A 134 -2.89 -5.09 10.88
N LEU A 135 -2.58 -6.38 10.75
CA LEU A 135 -3.29 -7.18 9.76
C LEU A 135 -4.68 -7.44 10.34
N VAL A 136 -5.63 -6.58 9.98
CA VAL A 136 -7.04 -6.95 10.12
C VAL A 136 -7.36 -7.79 8.89
N ASP A 137 -7.20 -9.10 9.02
CA ASP A 137 -7.81 -10.04 8.07
C ASP A 137 -9.32 -9.95 8.27
N ILE A 138 -10.02 -9.51 7.23
CA ILE A 138 -11.48 -9.39 7.23
C ILE A 138 -12.16 -10.64 6.64
N GLY A 139 -11.41 -11.73 6.49
CA GLY A 139 -11.83 -13.01 5.93
C GLY A 139 -11.42 -13.16 4.46
N GLY A 140 -10.99 -14.36 4.08
CA GLY A 140 -10.62 -14.69 2.69
C GLY A 140 -9.18 -14.37 2.30
N GLY A 141 -8.30 -14.05 3.26
CA GLY A 141 -6.86 -13.82 3.00
C GLY A 141 -6.50 -12.41 2.51
N THR A 142 -7.49 -11.55 2.27
CA THR A 142 -7.28 -10.13 1.96
C THR A 142 -7.20 -9.27 3.23
N GLY A 143 -6.03 -8.67 3.47
CA GLY A 143 -5.86 -7.70 4.55
C GLY A 143 -6.62 -6.38 4.28
N LEU A 144 -7.12 -5.74 5.35
CA LEU A 144 -7.82 -4.44 5.34
C LEU A 144 -7.09 -3.33 4.56
N GLY A 145 -5.77 -3.39 4.48
CA GLY A 145 -4.97 -2.43 3.72
C GLY A 145 -5.30 -2.41 2.22
N ALA A 146 -5.65 -3.54 1.60
CA ALA A 146 -6.08 -3.58 0.19
C ALA A 146 -7.37 -2.78 -0.01
N PHE A 147 -8.32 -2.92 0.91
CA PHE A 147 -9.58 -2.17 0.87
C PHE A 147 -9.36 -0.67 1.10
N PHE A 148 -8.38 -0.28 1.92
CA PHE A 148 -8.00 1.12 2.09
C PHE A 148 -7.28 1.70 0.88
N LEU A 149 -6.46 0.92 0.16
CA LEU A 149 -5.89 1.35 -1.12
C LEU A 149 -6.99 1.53 -2.19
N ILE A 150 -7.95 0.60 -2.25
CA ILE A 150 -9.12 0.71 -3.13
C ILE A 150 -9.95 1.95 -2.78
N GLY A 151 -10.33 2.11 -1.51
CA GLY A 151 -11.12 3.25 -1.04
C GLY A 151 -10.38 4.58 -1.22
N GLY A 152 -9.08 4.59 -0.94
CA GLY A 152 -8.20 5.72 -1.13
C GLY A 152 -8.15 6.17 -2.59
N GLY A 153 -7.89 5.22 -3.49
CA GLY A 153 -7.88 5.46 -4.93
C GLY A 153 -9.26 5.85 -5.49
N LEU A 154 -10.34 5.21 -5.04
CA LEU A 154 -11.71 5.55 -5.44
C LEU A 154 -12.09 6.97 -5.06
N PHE A 155 -11.89 7.36 -3.79
CA PHE A 155 -12.23 8.73 -3.37
C PHE A 155 -11.38 9.78 -4.07
N GLY A 156 -10.10 9.46 -4.31
CA GLY A 156 -9.22 10.32 -5.08
C GLY A 156 -9.68 10.53 -6.53
N VAL A 157 -10.13 9.46 -7.19
CA VAL A 157 -10.74 9.51 -8.54
C VAL A 157 -12.06 10.28 -8.53
N ILE A 158 -13.00 9.92 -7.63
CA ILE A 158 -14.35 10.52 -7.54
C ILE A 158 -14.26 12.03 -7.34
N ASN A 159 -13.32 12.51 -6.53
CA ASN A 159 -13.14 13.95 -6.29
C ASN A 159 -12.86 14.74 -7.59
N THR A 160 -12.31 14.12 -8.63
CA THR A 160 -12.06 14.78 -9.93
C THR A 160 -13.36 15.32 -10.56
N PHE A 161 -14.47 14.64 -10.30
CA PHE A 161 -15.79 14.95 -10.86
C PHE A 161 -16.67 15.79 -9.93
N LEU A 162 -16.24 16.01 -8.67
CA LEU A 162 -17.04 16.72 -7.68
C LEU A 162 -16.76 18.24 -7.66
N PRO A 163 -17.76 19.07 -7.26
CA PRO A 163 -17.55 20.49 -7.02
C PRO A 163 -16.52 20.74 -5.90
N ARG A 164 -15.68 21.76 -6.09
CA ARG A 164 -14.59 22.15 -5.16
C ARG A 164 -14.70 23.58 -4.61
N GLU A 165 -15.72 24.29 -5.07
CA GLU A 165 -16.13 25.62 -4.62
C GLU A 165 -17.36 25.47 -3.71
#